data_AF-A0A6V7IBV9-F1
#
_entry.id   AF-A0A6V7IBV9-F1
#
_cell.length_a   1.000
_cell.length_b   1.000
_cell.length_c   1.000
_cell.angle_alpha   90.00
_cell.angle_beta   90.00
_cell.angle_gamma   90.00
#
_symmetry.space_group_name_H-M   'P 1'
#
loop_
_entity.id
_entity.type
_entity.pdbx_description
1 polymer ?
#
loop_
_entity_poly.entity_id
_entity_poly.type
_entity_poly.pdbx_seq_one_letter_code
_entity_poly.pdbx_strand_id
1 'polypeptide(L)' 'TWMKKLEEYGPWFKEQESVKSIEALRPGKPKNQDDLFGIDGSFRQLSFD' A
#
# COMPACT_ATOMS: atom_id res chain seq x y z
N THR A 1 -9.90 -27.22 8.87
CA THR A 1 -9.68 -25.98 9.64
C THR A 1 -8.94 -24.98 8.77
N TRP A 2 -9.13 -23.69 8.99
CA TRP A 2 -8.49 -22.63 8.19
C TRP A 2 -6.94 -22.70 8.23
N MET A 3 -6.37 -23.25 9.30
CA MET A 3 -4.93 -23.51 9.46
C MET A 3 -4.33 -24.38 8.35
N LYS A 4 -5.02 -25.44 7.91
CA LYS A 4 -4.54 -26.30 6.81
C LYS A 4 -4.46 -25.55 5.47
N LYS A 5 -5.44 -24.68 5.19
CA LYS A 5 -5.41 -23.84 3.99
C LYS A 5 -4.22 -22.87 4.01
N LEU A 6 -3.85 -22.36 5.20
CA LEU A 6 -2.68 -21.50 5.35
C LEU A 6 -1.38 -22.25 5.04
N GLU A 7 -1.24 -23.48 5.55
CA GLU A 7 -0.09 -24.35 5.27
C GLU A 7 0.02 -24.69 3.77
N GLU A 8 -1.11 -24.99 3.11
CA GLU A 8 -1.18 -25.26 1.67
C GLU A 8 -0.71 -24.08 0.81
N TYR A 9 -0.87 -22.83 1.28
CA TYR A 9 -0.38 -21.63 0.58
C TYR A 9 1.09 -21.31 0.85
N GLY A 10 1.77 -22.06 1.73
CA GLY A 10 3.20 -21.87 2.02
C GLY A 10 4.10 -21.72 0.78
N PRO A 11 3.96 -22.57 -0.25
CA PRO A 11 4.71 -22.43 -1.50
C PRO A 11 4.46 -21.09 -2.21
N TRP A 12 3.20 -20.65 -2.27
CA TRP A 12 2.83 -19.37 -2.87
C TRP A 12 3.49 -18.19 -2.12
N PHE A 13 3.47 -18.20 -0.78
CA PHE A 13 4.12 -17.16 0.02
C PHE A 13 5.64 -17.10 -0.22
N LYS A 14 6.31 -18.25 -0.36
CA LYS A 14 7.75 -18.30 -0.70
C LYS A 14 8.04 -17.68 -2.06
N GLU A 15 7.18 -17.90 -3.04
CA GLU A 15 7.32 -17.32 -4.37
C GLU A 15 7.14 -15.79 -4.35
N GLN A 16 6.19 -15.29 -3.54
CA GLN A 16 5.95 -13.85 -3.37
C GLN A 16 7.12 -13.08 -2.76
N GLU A 17 8.01 -13.74 -2.00
CA GLU A 17 9.19 -13.07 -1.43
C GLU A 17 10.11 -12.47 -2.50
N SER A 18 10.12 -13.09 -3.69
CA SER A 18 10.85 -12.60 -4.87
C SER A 18 10.12 -11.48 -5.62
N VAL A 19 8.80 -11.36 -5.44
CA VAL A 19 7.92 -10.40 -6.13
C VAL A 19 7.56 -9.28 -5.16
N LYS A 20 8.56 -8.46 -4.81
CA LYS A 20 8.39 -7.30 -3.93
C LYS A 20 8.86 -6.02 -4.59
N SER A 21 8.19 -4.92 -4.28
CA SER A 21 8.67 -3.60 -4.64
C SER A 21 9.93 -3.26 -3.85
N ILE A 22 11.03 -2.99 -4.55
CA ILE A 22 12.25 -2.49 -3.94
C ILE A 22 12.12 -0.97 -3.83
N GLU A 23 11.73 -0.50 -2.65
CA GLU A 23 11.47 0.92 -2.37
C GLU A 23 12.66 1.84 -2.70
N ALA A 24 13.89 1.34 -2.54
CA ALA A 24 15.12 2.06 -2.87
C ALA A 24 15.28 2.34 -4.37
N LEU A 25 14.58 1.60 -5.24
CA LEU A 25 14.60 1.80 -6.69
C LEU A 25 13.43 2.68 -7.17
N ARG A 26 12.56 3.15 -6.28
CA ARG A 26 11.46 4.04 -6.68
C ARG A 26 12.04 5.32 -7.27
N PRO A 27 11.69 5.69 -8.52
CA PRO A 27 12.11 6.96 -9.09
C PRO A 27 11.45 8.14 -8.38
N GLY A 28 12.23 9.17 -8.07
CA GLY A 28 11.76 10.43 -7.47
C GLY A 28 11.72 10.43 -5.95
N LYS A 29 11.21 11.53 -5.38
CA LYS A 29 11.04 11.67 -3.93
C LYS A 29 9.99 10.66 -3.42
N PRO A 30 10.19 10.03 -2.25
CA PRO A 30 9.15 9.23 -1.61
C PRO A 30 7.88 10.07 -1.48
N LYS A 31 6.78 9.63 -2.11
CA LYS A 31 5.49 10.28 -1.94
C LYS A 31 5.02 10.00 -0.53
N ASN A 32 5.02 10.99 0.33
CA ASN A 32 4.39 10.90 1.64
C ASN A 32 2.88 11.22 1.54
N GLN A 33 2.12 11.02 2.61
CA GLN A 33 0.70 11.39 2.63
C GLN A 33 0.50 12.88 2.31
N ASP A 34 1.41 13.74 2.77
CA ASP A 34 1.38 15.18 2.51
C ASP A 34 1.50 15.51 1.01
N ASP A 35 2.28 14.75 0.24
CA ASP A 35 2.44 14.91 -1.21
C ASP A 35 1.16 14.46 -1.98
N LEU A 36 0.38 13.54 -1.42
CA LEU A 36 -0.82 12.99 -2.05
C LEU A 36 -2.10 13.76 -1.73
N PHE A 37 -2.24 14.20 -0.48
CA PHE A 37 -3.47 14.80 0.04
C PHE A 37 -3.31 16.28 0.40
N GLY A 38 -2.08 16.81 0.38
CA GLY A 38 -1.75 18.08 0.99
C GLY A 38 -1.70 17.97 2.52
N ILE A 39 -1.05 18.93 3.16
CA ILE A 39 -0.83 18.96 4.62
C ILE A 39 -2.17 19.07 5.39
N ASP A 40 -3.22 19.56 4.72
CA ASP A 40 -4.50 19.88 5.37
C ASP A 40 -5.73 19.23 4.73
N GLY A 41 -5.57 18.48 3.62
CA GLY A 41 -6.69 17.96 2.84
C GLY A 41 -7.56 19.07 2.25
N SER A 42 -7.72 19.14 0.93
CA SER A 42 -8.69 20.07 0.32
C SER A 42 -10.13 19.56 0.50
N PHE A 43 -10.60 19.37 1.74
CA PHE A 43 -12.00 19.06 1.99
C PHE A 43 -12.80 20.35 1.77
N ARG A 44 -13.37 20.48 0.57
CA ARG A 44 -14.26 21.61 0.26
C ARG A 44 -15.52 21.43 1.10
N GLN A 45 -15.73 22.33 2.05
CA GLN A 45 -16.99 22.43 2.77
C GLN A 45 -18.13 22.67 1.76
N LEU A 46 -19.11 21.77 1.72
CA LEU A 46 -20.30 21.94 0.88
C LEU A 46 -21.17 23.03 1.51
N SER A 47 -21.27 24.19 0.87
CA SER A 47 -22.21 25.24 1.28
C SER A 47 -23.61 24.83 0.85
N PHE A 48 -24.52 24.66 1.81
CA PHE A 48 -25.95 24.55 1.54
C PHE A 48 -26.57 25.94 1.72
N ASP A 49 -27.47 26.32 0.80
CA ASP A 49 -28.44 27.40 0.99
C ASP A 49 -29.67 26.85 1.73
#